data_AF-A0A1B8FWY1-F1
#
_entry.id   AF-A0A1B8FWY1-F1
#
_cell.length_a   1.000
_cell.length_b   1.000
_cell.length_c   1.000
_cell.angle_alpha   90.00
_cell.angle_beta   90.00
_cell.angle_gamma   90.00
#
_symmetry.space_group_name_H-M   'P 1'
#
loop_
_entity.id
_entity.type
_entity.pdbx_description
1 polymer ?
#
loop_
_entity_poly.entity_id
_entity_poly.type
_entity_poly.pdbx_seq_one_letter_code
_entity_poly.pdbx_strand_id
1 'polypeptide(L)'
;MFSSITKAAVAATALFGAPALAGLGKPTLFKDGLSPHVNAEFMQYMPSTPSTNGPWSWGWIPKRCADEANRPDVPFSLYDFEVFNVQYEDCEEAWVFCRHTKAELSQSQLIDYFGRLPVHERQSISYVMAVPGGGSAYEIGGMVVFQGNTASVSVFQHEVGHAVDAYNNADGSSSSTKEFLDAIDGDTCVPDDYANSSNIEDYTQVGVLLMYNTVVPGGLDKIGADYSCLSKQLAVVAARQQAAMELGGTCTWRQTYGEVISMGPASGNNKRAIGAKPVMTLVPGHPLAVEKDINRGGEVTVYDNIISNEAADAEAAEKQAAWNAVARHRAVRLSI
;
A
#
# COMPACT_ATOMS: atom_id res chain seq x y z
N MET A 1 -54.18 -44.74 1.48
CA MET A 1 -52.80 -44.25 1.72
C MET A 1 -52.47 -43.30 0.58
N PHE A 2 -52.08 -42.07 0.92
CA PHE A 2 -51.94 -40.96 -0.01
C PHE A 2 -50.69 -41.06 -0.88
N SER A 3 -50.83 -40.49 -2.08
CA SER A 3 -49.91 -40.29 -3.22
C SER A 3 -48.48 -39.82 -2.88
N SER A 4 -47.51 -40.21 -3.73
CA SER A 4 -46.58 -39.23 -4.32
C SER A 4 -45.87 -39.75 -5.58
N ILE A 5 -46.11 -39.01 -6.67
CA ILE A 5 -45.28 -38.93 -7.88
C ILE A 5 -44.32 -37.75 -7.66
N THR A 6 -43.01 -37.91 -7.86
CA THR A 6 -42.10 -36.81 -8.21
C THR A 6 -40.76 -37.39 -8.71
N LYS A 7 -40.55 -37.37 -10.02
CA LYS A 7 -39.66 -36.46 -10.79
C LYS A 7 -38.17 -36.63 -10.50
N ALA A 8 -37.49 -37.27 -11.46
CA ALA A 8 -36.05 -37.17 -11.65
C ALA A 8 -35.68 -35.73 -12.04
N ALA A 9 -34.73 -35.14 -11.32
CA ALA A 9 -34.09 -33.88 -11.69
C ALA A 9 -32.71 -34.21 -12.29
N VAL A 10 -32.53 -33.87 -13.57
CA VAL A 10 -31.24 -33.83 -14.23
C VAL A 10 -30.50 -32.60 -13.70
N ALA A 11 -29.40 -32.82 -12.98
CA ALA A 11 -28.49 -31.75 -12.61
C ALA A 11 -27.67 -31.36 -13.86
N ALA A 12 -27.97 -30.22 -14.45
CA ALA A 12 -27.12 -29.60 -15.45
C ALA A 12 -25.91 -28.96 -14.75
N THR A 13 -24.74 -29.58 -14.91
CA THR A 13 -23.46 -29.00 -14.49
C THR A 13 -23.13 -27.87 -15.45
N ALA A 14 -23.50 -26.64 -15.08
CA ALA A 14 -22.95 -25.44 -15.70
C ALA A 14 -21.51 -25.27 -15.21
N LEU A 15 -20.54 -25.65 -16.04
CA LEU A 15 -19.16 -25.22 -15.92
C LEU A 15 -19.12 -23.70 -16.14
N PHE A 16 -19.16 -22.93 -15.06
CA PHE A 16 -18.73 -21.54 -15.09
C PHE A 16 -17.20 -21.55 -15.22
N GLY A 17 -16.72 -21.63 -16.45
CA GLY A 17 -15.37 -21.15 -16.75
C GLY A 17 -15.38 -19.64 -16.50
N ALA A 18 -14.64 -19.18 -15.50
CA ALA A 18 -14.30 -17.77 -15.41
C ALA A 18 -13.62 -17.38 -16.74
N PRO A 19 -14.03 -16.31 -17.42
CA PRO A 19 -13.24 -15.80 -18.52
C PRO A 19 -11.87 -15.45 -17.93
N ALA A 20 -10.80 -16.02 -18.48
CA ALA A 20 -9.49 -15.43 -18.30
C ALA A 20 -9.63 -13.97 -18.75
N LEU A 21 -9.43 -13.03 -17.82
CA LEU A 21 -9.34 -11.62 -18.17
C LEU A 21 -8.23 -11.52 -19.21
N ALA A 22 -8.61 -11.28 -20.47
CA ALA A 22 -7.64 -10.98 -21.50
C ALA A 22 -7.03 -9.63 -21.12
N GLY A 23 -5.70 -9.58 -20.96
CA GLY A 23 -5.00 -8.32 -20.70
C GLY A 23 -5.30 -7.28 -21.77
N LEU A 24 -4.96 -6.02 -21.50
CA LEU A 24 -5.26 -4.86 -22.35
C LEU A 24 -4.71 -4.99 -23.79
N GLY A 25 -3.69 -5.84 -23.98
CA GLY A 25 -3.18 -6.23 -25.30
C GLY A 25 -2.42 -5.10 -26.00
N LYS A 26 -1.89 -4.15 -25.23
CA LYS A 26 -1.18 -2.96 -25.72
C LYS A 26 0.34 -3.21 -25.74
N PRO A 27 1.08 -2.66 -26.71
CA PRO A 27 2.53 -2.52 -26.60
C PRO A 27 2.95 -1.84 -25.29
N THR A 28 4.15 -2.16 -24.80
CA THR A 28 4.67 -1.64 -23.53
C THR A 28 5.81 -0.65 -23.75
N LEU A 29 5.83 0.42 -22.94
CA LEU A 29 6.86 1.44 -22.99
C LEU A 29 8.19 0.91 -22.43
N PHE A 30 8.14 0.22 -21.28
CA PHE A 30 9.29 -0.39 -20.60
C PHE A 30 9.12 -1.91 -20.50
N LYS A 31 9.96 -2.66 -21.21
CA LYS A 31 9.90 -4.14 -21.25
C LYS A 31 10.56 -4.81 -20.05
N ASP A 32 11.40 -4.08 -19.32
CA ASP A 32 12.11 -4.50 -18.12
C ASP A 32 11.41 -4.07 -16.82
N GLY A 33 10.15 -3.62 -16.94
CA GLY A 33 9.35 -3.08 -15.85
C GLY A 33 9.69 -1.62 -15.55
N LEU A 34 8.87 -0.98 -14.72
CA LEU A 34 9.00 0.45 -14.45
C LEU A 34 10.13 0.82 -13.47
N SER A 35 10.35 -0.03 -12.46
CA SER A 35 11.27 0.23 -11.35
C SER A 35 12.70 0.67 -11.74
N PRO A 36 13.37 0.04 -12.73
CA PRO A 36 14.71 0.46 -13.17
C PRO A 36 14.79 1.90 -13.67
N HIS A 37 13.68 2.47 -14.15
CA HIS A 37 13.65 3.79 -14.79
C HIS A 37 13.29 4.93 -13.83
N VAL A 38 12.70 4.62 -12.67
CA VAL A 38 12.14 5.64 -11.76
C VAL A 38 12.77 5.65 -10.37
N ASN A 39 13.24 4.50 -9.87
CA ASN A 39 13.60 4.38 -8.45
C ASN A 39 14.78 5.24 -8.01
N ALA A 40 15.81 5.36 -8.84
CA ALA A 40 16.97 6.18 -8.50
C ALA A 40 16.55 7.65 -8.27
N GLU A 41 15.71 8.17 -9.17
CA GLU A 41 15.23 9.55 -9.08
C GLU A 41 14.20 9.73 -7.97
N PHE A 42 13.34 8.74 -7.69
CA PHE A 42 12.48 8.78 -6.52
C PHE A 42 13.27 8.84 -5.22
N MET A 43 14.31 8.02 -5.07
CA MET A 43 15.16 8.07 -3.88
C MET A 43 15.84 9.43 -3.69
N GLN A 44 16.14 10.11 -4.80
CA GLN A 44 16.76 11.43 -4.81
C GLN A 44 15.77 12.58 -4.53
N TYR A 45 14.59 12.56 -5.14
CA TYR A 45 13.66 13.70 -5.15
C TYR A 45 12.43 13.53 -4.26
N MET A 46 12.19 12.34 -3.71
CA MET A 46 11.16 12.09 -2.69
C MET A 46 11.86 11.86 -1.35
N PRO A 47 12.13 12.92 -0.56
CA PRO A 47 12.75 12.78 0.74
C PRO A 47 11.77 12.11 1.72
N SER A 48 12.28 11.29 2.63
CA SER A 48 11.43 10.70 3.66
C SER A 48 11.01 11.75 4.68
N THR A 49 9.71 11.82 4.97
CA THR A 49 9.19 12.72 6.01
C THR A 49 9.75 12.31 7.38
N PRO A 50 10.27 13.26 8.18
CA PRO A 50 10.68 12.99 9.55
C PRO A 50 9.57 12.32 10.36
N SER A 51 9.93 11.29 11.13
CA SER A 51 8.96 10.50 11.85
C SER A 51 9.47 9.97 13.18
N THR A 52 8.54 9.63 14.05
CA THR A 52 8.82 8.89 15.27
C THR A 52 8.07 7.56 15.23
N ASN A 53 8.64 6.53 15.84
CA ASN A 53 7.96 5.26 15.98
C ASN A 53 8.03 4.72 17.41
N GLY A 54 7.03 3.90 17.75
CA GLY A 54 6.93 3.28 19.06
C GLY A 54 6.26 1.91 18.98
N PRO A 55 6.88 0.86 19.55
CA PRO A 55 6.29 -0.47 19.56
C PRO A 55 5.06 -0.51 20.46
N TRP A 56 4.06 -1.27 20.05
CA TRP A 56 2.96 -1.63 20.92
C TRP A 56 3.45 -2.55 22.03
N SER A 57 2.73 -2.50 23.16
CA SER A 57 2.82 -3.56 24.14
C SER A 57 2.48 -4.90 23.49
N TRP A 58 3.25 -5.93 23.83
CA TRP A 58 3.06 -7.25 23.23
C TRP A 58 1.67 -7.84 23.53
N GLY A 59 1.15 -8.62 22.59
CA GLY A 59 -0.10 -9.36 22.71
C GLY A 59 -1.31 -8.70 22.03
N TRP A 60 -1.10 -7.59 21.31
CA TRP A 60 -2.14 -6.83 20.61
C TRP A 60 -1.80 -6.65 19.14
N ILE A 61 -2.80 -6.76 18.27
CA ILE A 61 -2.68 -6.59 16.82
C ILE A 61 -3.97 -5.99 16.25
N PRO A 62 -3.92 -5.15 15.20
CA PRO A 62 -5.12 -4.79 14.46
C PRO A 62 -5.76 -6.06 13.88
N LYS A 63 -7.08 -6.20 14.03
CA LYS A 63 -7.84 -7.33 13.50
C LYS A 63 -7.55 -7.52 12.02
N ARG A 64 -7.45 -6.44 11.24
CA ARG A 64 -7.13 -6.51 9.82
C ARG A 64 -5.78 -7.17 9.53
N CYS A 65 -4.73 -6.80 10.28
CA CYS A 65 -3.43 -7.46 10.13
C CYS A 65 -3.51 -8.94 10.52
N ALA A 66 -4.31 -9.28 11.52
CA ALA A 66 -4.52 -10.67 11.91
C ALA A 66 -5.33 -11.47 10.87
N ASP A 67 -6.34 -10.85 10.25
CA ASP A 67 -7.13 -11.48 9.20
C ASP A 67 -6.24 -11.76 7.97
N GLU A 68 -5.43 -10.79 7.54
CA GLU A 68 -4.46 -10.98 6.44
C GLU A 68 -3.39 -12.02 6.81
N ALA A 69 -2.89 -12.03 8.04
CA ALA A 69 -1.92 -13.02 8.50
C ALA A 69 -2.49 -14.46 8.55
N ASN A 70 -3.81 -14.63 8.65
CA ASN A 70 -4.47 -15.92 8.75
C ASN A 70 -5.09 -16.38 7.43
N ARG A 71 -4.73 -15.78 6.28
CA ARG A 71 -5.23 -16.23 4.99
C ARG A 71 -4.85 -17.69 4.72
N PRO A 72 -5.74 -18.50 4.11
CA PRO A 72 -5.56 -19.95 4.00
C PRO A 72 -4.29 -20.39 3.26
N ASP A 73 -3.79 -19.53 2.37
CA ASP A 73 -2.64 -19.75 1.50
C ASP A 73 -1.29 -19.55 2.20
N VAL A 74 -1.21 -18.70 3.24
CA VAL A 74 0.03 -18.49 4.01
C VAL A 74 -0.26 -18.13 5.48
N PRO A 75 -0.62 -19.12 6.33
CA PRO A 75 -0.97 -18.82 7.73
C PRO A 75 0.29 -18.48 8.55
N PHE A 76 0.43 -17.22 8.94
CA PHE A 76 1.47 -16.75 9.84
C PHE A 76 1.02 -16.81 11.30
N SER A 77 1.95 -17.10 12.20
CA SER A 77 1.68 -16.99 13.63
C SER A 77 1.56 -15.52 14.02
N LEU A 78 0.47 -15.13 14.68
CA LEU A 78 0.30 -13.78 15.21
C LEU A 78 1.38 -13.42 16.25
N TYR A 79 2.01 -14.41 16.89
CA TYR A 79 3.08 -14.18 17.88
C TYR A 79 4.40 -13.75 17.26
N ASP A 80 4.56 -13.95 15.96
CA ASP A 80 5.75 -13.56 15.22
C ASP A 80 5.62 -12.15 14.62
N PHE A 81 4.59 -11.37 15.00
CA PHE A 81 4.40 -10.00 14.58
C PHE A 81 4.90 -8.98 15.61
N GLU A 82 5.59 -7.97 15.09
CA GLU A 82 5.91 -6.72 15.74
C GLU A 82 4.91 -5.66 15.25
N VAL A 83 4.15 -5.07 16.16
CA VAL A 83 3.22 -3.99 15.84
C VAL A 83 3.73 -2.69 16.43
N PHE A 84 3.73 -1.63 15.63
CA PHE A 84 4.24 -0.33 16.05
C PHE A 84 3.48 0.82 15.36
N ASN A 85 3.44 1.95 16.06
CA ASN A 85 2.92 3.20 15.49
C ASN A 85 4.06 3.98 14.85
N VAL A 86 3.76 4.65 13.73
CA VAL A 86 4.67 5.58 13.06
C VAL A 86 3.95 6.91 12.89
N GLN A 87 4.44 7.94 13.57
CA GLN A 87 3.93 9.30 13.48
C GLN A 87 4.88 10.13 12.61
N TYR A 88 4.47 10.42 11.37
CA TYR A 88 5.17 11.38 10.51
C TYR A 88 4.82 12.81 10.92
N GLU A 89 5.75 13.74 10.77
CA GLU A 89 5.57 15.15 11.17
C GLU A 89 4.50 15.90 10.36
N ASP A 90 4.09 15.37 9.21
CA ASP A 90 3.05 15.92 8.33
C ASP A 90 1.63 15.40 8.60
N CYS A 91 1.44 14.62 9.67
CA CYS A 91 0.12 14.16 10.08
C CYS A 91 0.01 14.21 11.59
N GLU A 92 -1.18 14.44 12.13
CA GLU A 92 -1.43 14.44 13.57
C GLU A 92 -1.63 13.02 14.12
N GLU A 93 -1.99 12.08 13.24
CA GLU A 93 -2.37 10.71 13.58
C GLU A 93 -1.39 9.68 13.00
N ALA A 94 -1.03 8.68 13.80
CA ALA A 94 -0.01 7.71 13.44
C ALA A 94 -0.54 6.68 12.44
N TRP A 95 0.33 6.10 11.63
CA TRP A 95 0.00 4.87 10.90
C TRP A 95 0.38 3.66 11.74
N VAL A 96 -0.39 2.58 11.62
CA VAL A 96 -0.12 1.32 12.32
C VAL A 96 0.59 0.36 11.38
N PHE A 97 1.77 -0.09 11.78
CA PHE A 97 2.59 -1.01 11.02
C PHE A 97 2.58 -2.39 11.68
N CYS A 98 2.45 -3.43 10.86
CA CYS A 98 2.43 -4.84 11.26
C CYS A 98 3.55 -5.59 10.54
N ARG A 99 4.65 -5.87 11.21
CA ARG A 99 5.80 -6.55 10.58
C ARG A 99 6.00 -7.93 11.18
N HIS A 100 5.96 -8.96 10.36
CA HIS A 100 6.40 -10.28 10.76
C HIS A 100 7.92 -10.26 11.01
N THR A 101 8.40 -10.88 12.08
CA THR A 101 9.82 -10.87 12.50
C THR A 101 10.78 -11.38 11.43
N LYS A 102 10.30 -12.30 10.58
CA LYS A 102 11.03 -12.85 9.43
C LYS A 102 10.84 -12.12 8.11
N ALA A 103 10.09 -11.02 8.07
CA ALA A 103 9.94 -10.23 6.84
C ALA A 103 11.30 -9.64 6.42
N GLU A 104 11.59 -9.69 5.12
CA GLU A 104 12.81 -9.18 4.50
C GLU A 104 12.90 -7.66 4.62
N LEU A 105 11.77 -6.96 4.50
CA LEU A 105 11.71 -5.53 4.79
C LEU A 105 11.88 -5.27 6.29
N SER A 106 12.87 -4.46 6.64
CA SER A 106 13.09 -3.98 8.00
C SER A 106 12.07 -2.89 8.40
N GLN A 107 11.96 -2.61 9.71
CA GLN A 107 11.09 -1.50 10.16
C GLN A 107 11.52 -0.15 9.58
N SER A 108 12.83 0.12 9.49
CA SER A 108 13.33 1.39 8.93
C SER A 108 13.05 1.50 7.44
N GLN A 109 13.11 0.41 6.67
CA GLN A 109 12.71 0.42 5.27
C GLN A 109 11.22 0.71 5.12
N LEU A 110 10.36 0.02 5.88
CA LEU A 110 8.92 0.27 5.83
C LEU A 110 8.58 1.75 6.14
N ILE A 111 9.23 2.31 7.18
CA ILE A 111 9.02 3.70 7.57
C ILE A 111 9.58 4.66 6.52
N ASP A 112 10.80 4.45 6.04
CA ASP A 112 11.44 5.37 5.11
C ASP A 112 10.69 5.41 3.78
N TYR A 113 10.44 4.25 3.17
CA TYR A 113 9.81 4.16 1.86
C TYR A 113 8.36 4.65 1.87
N PHE A 114 7.57 4.28 2.89
CA PHE A 114 6.22 4.84 3.03
C PHE A 114 6.27 6.34 3.30
N GLY A 115 7.18 6.80 4.16
CA GLY A 115 7.36 8.21 4.52
C GLY A 115 7.81 9.12 3.38
N ARG A 116 8.35 8.58 2.30
CA ARG A 116 8.69 9.33 1.07
C ARG A 116 7.48 9.69 0.24
N LEU A 117 6.39 8.94 0.38
CA LEU A 117 5.17 9.20 -0.38
C LEU A 117 4.47 10.45 0.14
N PRO A 118 3.82 11.23 -0.75
CA PRO A 118 2.99 12.37 -0.36
C PRO A 118 1.95 12.02 0.70
N VAL A 119 1.76 12.93 1.66
CA VAL A 119 0.82 12.69 2.78
C VAL A 119 -0.61 12.51 2.28
N HIS A 120 -1.00 13.20 1.21
CA HIS A 120 -2.35 13.11 0.65
C HIS A 120 -2.64 11.78 -0.06
N GLU A 121 -1.60 11.00 -0.40
CA GLU A 121 -1.75 9.61 -0.84
C GLU A 121 -1.70 8.65 0.34
N ARG A 122 -0.73 8.81 1.26
CA ARG A 122 -0.62 7.99 2.48
C ARG A 122 -1.88 7.99 3.33
N GLN A 123 -2.63 9.09 3.33
CA GLN A 123 -3.84 9.24 4.14
C GLN A 123 -4.96 8.25 3.74
N SER A 124 -4.87 7.66 2.53
CA SER A 124 -5.74 6.59 2.05
C SER A 124 -5.40 5.21 2.62
N ILE A 125 -4.26 5.11 3.32
CA ILE A 125 -3.80 3.90 4.00
C ILE A 125 -4.01 4.01 5.51
N SER A 126 -4.55 2.94 6.08
CA SER A 126 -4.70 2.71 7.51
C SER A 126 -3.54 1.89 8.08
N TYR A 127 -3.09 0.88 7.33
CA TYR A 127 -2.10 -0.09 7.78
C TYR A 127 -1.03 -0.38 6.75
N VAL A 128 0.20 -0.61 7.23
CA VAL A 128 1.30 -1.14 6.41
C VAL A 128 1.72 -2.47 6.99
N MET A 129 1.76 -3.51 6.18
CA MET A 129 2.09 -4.87 6.62
C MET A 129 3.27 -5.42 5.84
N ALA A 130 4.16 -6.12 6.54
CA ALA A 130 5.28 -6.82 5.91
C ALA A 130 5.39 -8.26 6.43
N VAL A 131 5.52 -9.21 5.51
CA VAL A 131 5.61 -10.65 5.78
C VAL A 131 6.70 -11.29 4.92
N PRO A 132 7.23 -12.47 5.29
CA PRO A 132 8.12 -13.21 4.41
C PRO A 132 7.40 -13.66 3.14
N GLY A 133 8.10 -13.71 2.01
CA GLY A 133 7.48 -14.07 0.74
C GLY A 133 8.41 -14.01 -0.47
N GLY A 134 7.82 -14.14 -1.66
CA GLY A 134 8.54 -14.27 -2.93
C GLY A 134 8.90 -12.97 -3.65
N GLY A 135 8.62 -11.80 -3.06
CA GLY A 135 8.76 -10.51 -3.75
C GLY A 135 7.45 -10.08 -4.40
N SER A 136 6.40 -9.92 -3.60
CA SER A 136 5.08 -9.47 -4.03
C SER A 136 4.55 -8.37 -3.13
N ALA A 137 3.65 -7.54 -3.64
CA ALA A 137 2.88 -6.63 -2.80
C ALA A 137 1.44 -6.54 -3.30
N TYR A 138 0.56 -5.99 -2.47
CA TYR A 138 -0.81 -5.70 -2.84
C TYR A 138 -1.44 -4.69 -1.88
N GLU A 139 -2.43 -3.98 -2.38
CA GLU A 139 -3.36 -3.20 -1.59
C GLU A 139 -4.64 -4.01 -1.34
N ILE A 140 -5.08 -4.04 -0.09
CA ILE A 140 -6.40 -4.53 0.26
C ILE A 140 -7.07 -3.62 1.28
N GLY A 141 -7.95 -2.78 0.76
CA GLY A 141 -8.90 -1.98 1.51
C GLY A 141 -8.33 -0.99 2.52
N GLY A 142 -7.34 -0.21 2.10
CA GLY A 142 -6.62 0.72 2.96
C GLY A 142 -5.51 0.04 3.76
N MET A 143 -5.09 -1.16 3.38
CA MET A 143 -3.86 -1.79 3.86
C MET A 143 -2.97 -2.08 2.67
N VAL A 144 -1.68 -1.76 2.77
CA VAL A 144 -0.68 -2.27 1.84
C VAL A 144 0.08 -3.42 2.50
N VAL A 145 0.28 -4.51 1.76
CA VAL A 145 0.95 -5.71 2.23
C VAL A 145 2.16 -5.97 1.33
N PHE A 146 3.33 -6.08 1.95
CA PHE A 146 4.58 -6.37 1.27
C PHE A 146 5.07 -7.77 1.69
N GLN A 147 5.41 -8.61 0.71
CA GLN A 147 5.85 -9.98 0.94
C GLN A 147 7.21 -10.20 0.28
N GLY A 148 8.23 -10.61 1.04
CA GLY A 148 9.56 -10.79 0.47
C GLY A 148 10.32 -9.47 0.30
N ASN A 149 11.33 -9.47 -0.57
CA ASN A 149 12.13 -8.29 -0.85
C ASN A 149 11.43 -7.38 -1.86
N THR A 150 10.77 -6.33 -1.37
CA THR A 150 10.07 -5.32 -2.17
C THR A 150 10.51 -3.88 -1.87
N ALA A 151 11.76 -3.69 -1.44
CA ALA A 151 12.29 -2.39 -1.00
C ALA A 151 12.48 -1.41 -2.17
N SER A 152 11.38 -0.83 -2.65
CA SER A 152 11.32 0.03 -3.83
C SER A 152 10.28 1.14 -3.66
N VAL A 153 10.64 2.41 -3.91
CA VAL A 153 9.68 3.53 -3.80
C VAL A 153 8.59 3.42 -4.86
N SER A 154 8.91 2.94 -6.07
CA SER A 154 7.90 2.70 -7.11
C SER A 154 6.85 1.67 -6.69
N VAL A 155 7.25 0.63 -5.95
CA VAL A 155 6.34 -0.42 -5.47
C VAL A 155 5.42 0.15 -4.39
N PHE A 156 5.97 0.91 -3.44
CA PHE A 156 5.16 1.61 -2.45
C PHE A 156 4.19 2.61 -3.11
N GLN A 157 4.65 3.38 -4.10
CA GLN A 157 3.81 4.30 -4.86
C GLN A 157 2.69 3.58 -5.60
N HIS A 158 3.00 2.45 -6.23
CA HIS A 158 2.04 1.62 -6.95
C HIS A 158 0.94 1.12 -6.00
N GLU A 159 1.32 0.51 -4.87
CA GLU A 159 0.37 -0.04 -3.91
C GLU A 159 -0.49 1.02 -3.22
N VAL A 160 0.11 2.15 -2.85
CA VAL A 160 -0.67 3.29 -2.36
C VAL A 160 -1.55 3.88 -3.46
N GLY A 161 -1.10 3.82 -4.71
CA GLY A 161 -1.87 4.19 -5.89
C GLY A 161 -3.21 3.46 -5.98
N HIS A 162 -3.27 2.16 -5.66
CA HIS A 162 -4.54 1.44 -5.59
C HIS A 162 -5.49 2.03 -4.54
N ALA A 163 -4.98 2.43 -3.37
CA ALA A 163 -5.78 3.11 -2.34
C ALA A 163 -6.31 4.45 -2.80
N VAL A 164 -5.48 5.22 -3.49
CA VAL A 164 -5.89 6.51 -4.05
C VAL A 164 -6.95 6.33 -5.14
N ASP A 165 -6.74 5.38 -6.05
CA ASP A 165 -7.66 5.03 -7.13
C ASP A 165 -9.10 4.80 -6.60
N ALA A 166 -9.26 3.95 -5.59
CA ALA A 166 -10.59 3.60 -5.07
C ALA A 166 -11.21 4.61 -4.12
N TYR A 167 -10.39 5.37 -3.37
CA TYR A 167 -10.90 6.11 -2.21
C TYR A 167 -10.87 7.61 -2.38
N ASN A 168 -10.03 8.19 -3.23
CA ASN A 168 -9.87 9.65 -3.23
C ASN A 168 -10.99 10.37 -3.97
N ASN A 169 -11.68 9.68 -4.86
CA ASN A 169 -12.75 10.26 -5.67
C ASN A 169 -14.13 9.77 -5.20
N ALA A 170 -15.10 10.68 -5.19
CA ALA A 170 -16.44 10.42 -4.65
C ALA A 170 -17.27 9.45 -5.52
N ASP A 171 -16.91 9.32 -6.80
CA ASP A 171 -17.52 8.42 -7.75
C ASP A 171 -16.87 7.02 -7.79
N GLY A 172 -15.97 6.73 -6.84
CA GLY A 172 -15.34 5.42 -6.64
C GLY A 172 -14.04 5.25 -7.42
N SER A 173 -13.75 4.00 -7.83
CA SER A 173 -12.51 3.64 -8.51
C SER A 173 -12.33 4.38 -9.83
N SER A 174 -11.28 5.19 -9.87
CA SER A 174 -10.90 6.03 -11.01
C SER A 174 -10.49 5.21 -12.24
N SER A 175 -9.83 4.08 -12.03
CA SER A 175 -9.43 3.08 -13.02
C SER A 175 -10.62 2.45 -13.74
N SER A 176 -11.81 2.46 -13.14
CA SER A 176 -13.00 1.81 -13.69
C SER A 176 -13.93 2.76 -14.43
N THR A 177 -13.61 4.06 -14.49
CA THR A 177 -14.50 5.01 -15.15
C THR A 177 -14.31 5.00 -16.66
N LYS A 178 -15.37 5.44 -17.36
CA LYS A 178 -15.38 5.48 -18.82
C LYS A 178 -14.24 6.36 -19.37
N GLU A 179 -13.92 7.45 -18.69
CA GLU A 179 -12.85 8.37 -19.10
C GLU A 179 -11.50 7.68 -19.15
N PHE A 180 -11.17 6.83 -18.16
CA PHE A 180 -9.91 6.11 -18.14
C PHE A 180 -9.89 4.96 -19.15
N LEU A 181 -10.98 4.20 -19.26
CA LEU A 181 -11.10 3.13 -20.25
C LEU A 181 -11.00 3.67 -21.70
N ASP A 182 -11.64 4.81 -21.99
CA ASP A 182 -11.54 5.48 -23.30
C ASP A 182 -10.10 6.01 -23.55
N ALA A 183 -9.38 6.39 -22.49
CA ALA A 183 -7.98 6.80 -22.59
C ALA A 183 -7.05 5.62 -22.92
N ILE A 184 -7.23 4.48 -22.25
CA ILE A 184 -6.53 3.22 -22.59
C ILE A 184 -6.78 2.89 -24.07
N ASP A 185 -8.05 2.87 -24.49
CA ASP A 185 -8.42 2.56 -25.87
C ASP A 185 -7.79 3.53 -26.87
N GLY A 186 -7.76 4.81 -26.52
CA GLY A 186 -7.23 5.89 -27.35
C GLY A 186 -5.71 5.95 -27.45
N ASP A 187 -4.98 5.36 -26.51
CA ASP A 187 -3.53 5.34 -26.46
C ASP A 187 -2.95 4.08 -27.13
N THR A 188 -1.70 4.16 -27.59
CA THR A 188 -1.06 3.09 -28.37
C THR A 188 -0.14 2.19 -27.55
N CYS A 189 0.10 2.53 -26.28
CA CYS A 189 0.90 1.73 -25.36
C CYS A 189 0.37 1.83 -23.91
N VAL A 190 0.93 1.00 -23.04
CA VAL A 190 0.83 1.09 -21.56
C VAL A 190 2.25 1.13 -20.96
N PRO A 191 2.43 1.49 -19.67
CA PRO A 191 3.76 1.64 -19.07
C PRO A 191 4.67 0.41 -19.19
N ASP A 192 4.19 -0.77 -18.78
CA ASP A 192 4.96 -2.02 -18.81
C ASP A 192 4.06 -3.26 -18.95
N ASP A 193 4.65 -4.45 -18.95
CA ASP A 193 3.92 -5.71 -19.12
C ASP A 193 2.93 -5.96 -17.96
N TYR A 194 3.20 -5.42 -16.78
CA TYR A 194 2.31 -5.56 -15.63
C TYR A 194 1.06 -4.69 -15.76
N ALA A 195 1.21 -3.45 -16.23
CA ALA A 195 0.09 -2.56 -16.56
C ALA A 195 -0.91 -3.20 -17.54
N ASN A 196 -0.46 -4.10 -18.42
CA ASN A 196 -1.33 -4.82 -19.35
C ASN A 196 -2.28 -5.82 -18.70
N SER A 197 -2.10 -6.18 -17.42
CA SER A 197 -2.90 -7.22 -16.77
C SER A 197 -4.34 -6.79 -16.53
N SER A 198 -4.58 -5.53 -16.18
CA SER A 198 -5.91 -4.96 -16.01
C SER A 198 -5.87 -3.43 -16.10
N ASN A 199 -7.03 -2.79 -16.27
CA ASN A 199 -7.17 -1.34 -16.18
C ASN A 199 -6.82 -0.80 -14.77
N ILE A 200 -6.93 -1.62 -13.73
CA ILE A 200 -6.58 -1.22 -12.36
C ILE A 200 -5.06 -1.11 -12.23
N GLU A 201 -4.33 -2.09 -12.76
CA GLU A 201 -2.86 -2.08 -12.76
C GLU A 201 -2.27 -1.05 -13.70
N ASP A 202 -2.93 -0.81 -14.84
CA ASP A 202 -2.54 0.28 -15.73
C ASP A 202 -2.65 1.64 -15.06
N TYR A 203 -3.76 1.89 -14.35
CA TYR A 203 -3.97 3.16 -13.63
C TYR A 203 -2.86 3.44 -12.63
N THR A 204 -2.47 2.45 -11.81
CA THR A 204 -1.44 2.62 -10.80
C THR A 204 -0.05 2.76 -11.42
N GLN A 205 0.26 2.05 -12.49
CA GLN A 205 1.53 2.18 -13.22
C GLN A 205 1.67 3.54 -13.93
N VAL A 206 0.59 4.03 -14.53
CA VAL A 206 0.54 5.40 -15.07
C VAL A 206 0.69 6.42 -13.92
N GLY A 207 0.13 6.13 -12.75
CA GLY A 207 0.33 6.89 -11.52
C GLY A 207 1.81 6.99 -11.12
N VAL A 208 2.57 5.90 -11.20
CA VAL A 208 4.02 5.95 -10.93
C VAL A 208 4.75 6.87 -11.92
N LEU A 209 4.41 6.81 -13.22
CA LEU A 209 4.97 7.73 -14.22
C LEU A 209 4.59 9.20 -13.95
N LEU A 210 3.35 9.45 -13.54
CA LEU A 210 2.91 10.78 -13.19
C LEU A 210 3.61 11.32 -11.92
N MET A 211 3.86 10.45 -10.93
CA MET A 211 4.65 10.81 -9.76
C MET A 211 6.06 11.25 -10.20
N TYR A 212 6.71 10.47 -11.08
CA TYR A 212 8.01 10.82 -11.66
C TYR A 212 7.95 12.18 -12.36
N ASN A 213 6.92 12.41 -13.18
CA ASN A 213 6.71 13.68 -13.86
C ASN A 213 6.57 14.87 -12.89
N THR A 214 6.01 14.60 -11.69
CA THR A 214 5.70 15.62 -10.69
C THR A 214 6.92 15.98 -9.84
N VAL A 215 7.73 15.00 -9.43
CA VAL A 215 8.81 15.21 -8.44
C VAL A 215 10.19 15.39 -9.07
N VAL A 216 10.42 14.86 -10.28
CA VAL A 216 11.74 14.90 -10.91
C VAL A 216 11.90 16.18 -11.74
N PRO A 217 12.94 17.02 -11.52
CA PRO A 217 13.16 18.21 -12.33
C PRO A 217 13.35 17.87 -13.81
N GLY A 218 12.45 18.36 -14.67
CA GLY A 218 12.40 18.02 -16.09
C GLY A 218 11.44 16.87 -16.43
N GLY A 219 10.82 16.24 -15.42
CA GLY A 219 9.74 15.28 -15.57
C GLY A 219 10.05 14.14 -16.53
N LEU A 220 9.01 13.66 -17.23
CA LEU A 220 9.12 12.55 -18.16
C LEU A 220 10.05 12.81 -19.35
N ASP A 221 10.38 14.06 -19.68
CA ASP A 221 11.38 14.36 -20.72
C ASP A 221 12.77 13.78 -20.39
N LYS A 222 13.03 13.47 -19.12
CA LYS A 222 14.28 12.84 -18.67
C LYS A 222 14.21 11.33 -18.50
N ILE A 223 13.05 10.70 -18.62
CA ILE A 223 12.90 9.25 -18.36
C ILE A 223 13.59 8.38 -19.43
N GLY A 224 13.98 8.97 -20.56
CA GLY A 224 14.70 8.27 -21.62
C GLY A 224 13.82 7.41 -22.54
N ALA A 225 12.49 7.60 -22.50
CA ALA A 225 11.53 6.93 -23.36
C ALA A 225 10.47 7.89 -23.91
N ASP A 226 9.95 7.61 -25.11
CA ASP A 226 8.87 8.39 -25.72
C ASP A 226 7.52 7.99 -25.11
N TYR A 227 7.09 8.75 -24.11
CA TYR A 227 5.84 8.52 -23.38
C TYR A 227 4.59 9.03 -24.12
N SER A 228 4.72 9.63 -25.31
CA SER A 228 3.59 10.21 -26.04
C SER A 228 2.51 9.18 -26.39
N CYS A 229 2.89 7.89 -26.47
CA CYS A 229 2.00 6.78 -26.74
C CYS A 229 0.95 6.52 -25.66
N LEU A 230 1.12 7.03 -24.43
CA LEU A 230 0.19 6.90 -23.30
C LEU A 230 -0.28 8.27 -22.74
N SER A 231 -0.27 9.31 -23.58
CA SER A 231 -0.54 10.68 -23.15
C SER A 231 -1.98 10.91 -22.66
N LYS A 232 -2.97 10.17 -23.14
CA LYS A 232 -4.36 10.31 -22.67
C LYS A 232 -4.53 9.70 -21.29
N GLN A 233 -3.93 8.53 -21.05
CA GLN A 233 -3.91 7.89 -19.73
C GLN A 233 -3.28 8.84 -18.70
N LEU A 234 -2.10 9.41 -19.00
CA LEU A 234 -1.44 10.40 -18.14
C LEU A 234 -2.35 11.59 -17.82
N ALA A 235 -3.06 12.12 -18.81
CA ALA A 235 -3.98 13.25 -18.60
C ALA A 235 -5.14 12.90 -17.67
N VAL A 236 -5.72 11.70 -17.81
CA VAL A 236 -6.82 11.24 -16.95
C VAL A 236 -6.34 10.98 -15.52
N VAL A 237 -5.22 10.30 -15.34
CA VAL A 237 -4.64 10.08 -14.00
C VAL A 237 -4.27 11.42 -13.37
N ALA A 238 -3.71 12.36 -14.14
CA ALA A 238 -3.39 13.70 -13.64
C ALA A 238 -4.62 14.43 -13.10
N ALA A 239 -5.72 14.42 -13.86
CA ALA A 239 -6.96 15.07 -13.46
C ALA A 239 -7.57 14.51 -12.16
N ARG A 240 -7.24 13.27 -11.78
CA ARG A 240 -7.89 12.55 -10.68
C ARG A 240 -7.00 12.28 -9.48
N GLN A 241 -5.68 12.26 -9.67
CA GLN A 241 -4.73 11.87 -8.63
C GLN A 241 -3.61 12.90 -8.40
N GLN A 242 -3.27 13.77 -9.37
CA GLN A 242 -2.08 14.62 -9.25
C GLN A 242 -2.10 15.54 -8.03
N ALA A 243 -3.27 16.04 -7.63
CA ALA A 243 -3.40 16.86 -6.42
C ALA A 243 -2.98 16.11 -5.14
N ALA A 244 -3.13 14.79 -5.10
CA ALA A 244 -2.64 13.98 -4.00
C ALA A 244 -1.12 13.73 -4.07
N MET A 245 -0.51 13.84 -5.26
CA MET A 245 0.90 13.58 -5.49
C MET A 245 1.84 14.74 -5.09
N GLU A 246 1.30 15.89 -4.73
CA GLU A 246 2.09 17.04 -4.30
C GLU A 246 2.86 16.74 -3.01
N LEU A 247 4.19 16.92 -3.02
CA LEU A 247 5.01 16.75 -1.82
C LEU A 247 4.71 17.82 -0.77
N GLY A 248 4.71 17.42 0.50
CA GLY A 248 4.36 18.26 1.64
C GLY A 248 2.86 18.26 1.93
N GLY A 249 2.40 19.28 2.67
CA GLY A 249 1.02 19.38 3.14
C GLY A 249 0.79 18.68 4.48
N THR A 250 -0.48 18.46 4.81
CA THR A 250 -0.89 17.75 6.03
C THR A 250 -2.06 16.84 5.76
N CYS A 251 -2.21 15.77 6.55
CA CYS A 251 -3.43 14.94 6.50
C CYS A 251 -4.71 15.80 6.56
N THR A 252 -5.65 15.51 5.67
CA THR A 252 -6.97 16.18 5.62
C THR A 252 -8.11 15.23 5.96
N TRP A 253 -7.89 13.94 5.78
CA TRP A 253 -8.79 12.88 6.18
C TRP A 253 -8.01 11.59 6.36
N ARG A 254 -8.53 10.65 7.13
CA ARG A 254 -8.02 9.27 7.25
C ARG A 254 -9.17 8.34 7.60
N GLN A 255 -9.06 7.08 7.22
CA GLN A 255 -9.98 6.05 7.70
C GLN A 255 -9.78 5.79 9.19
N THR A 256 -10.87 5.50 9.90
CA THR A 256 -10.79 5.13 11.31
C THR A 256 -9.93 3.90 11.50
N TYR A 257 -9.26 3.83 12.64
CA TYR A 257 -8.64 2.59 13.05
C TYR A 257 -9.74 1.53 13.27
N GLY A 258 -9.43 0.32 12.83
CA GLY A 258 -10.27 -0.84 13.00
C GLY A 258 -10.12 -1.45 14.38
N GLU A 259 -10.79 -2.59 14.58
CA GLU A 259 -10.73 -3.33 15.84
C GLU A 259 -9.30 -3.77 16.17
N VAL A 260 -8.92 -3.66 17.45
CA VAL A 260 -7.69 -4.25 17.99
C VAL A 260 -8.04 -5.46 18.84
N ILE A 261 -7.46 -6.61 18.47
CA ILE A 261 -7.69 -7.90 19.11
C ILE A 261 -6.44 -8.38 19.85
N SER A 262 -6.65 -9.33 20.76
CA SER A 262 -5.53 -10.04 21.37
C SER A 262 -4.96 -11.08 20.40
N MET A 263 -3.63 -11.19 20.35
CA MET A 263 -2.94 -12.24 19.60
C MET A 263 -3.15 -13.66 20.17
N GLY A 264 -3.83 -13.79 21.32
CA GLY A 264 -4.07 -15.05 22.02
C GLY A 264 -3.33 -15.15 23.36
N PRO A 265 -3.65 -16.15 24.21
CA PRO A 265 -3.04 -16.28 25.52
C PRO A 265 -1.61 -16.81 25.43
N ALA A 266 -0.73 -16.18 26.19
CA ALA A 266 0.59 -16.74 26.43
C ALA A 266 0.49 -17.91 27.46
N SER A 267 0.21 -19.15 27.05
CA SER A 267 0.18 -20.37 27.91
C SER A 267 1.53 -21.09 28.23
N GLY A 268 2.04 -21.06 29.47
CA GLY A 268 3.20 -21.87 29.94
C GLY A 268 4.26 -21.12 30.75
N ASN A 269 5.23 -21.83 31.33
CA ASN A 269 6.17 -21.32 32.37
C ASN A 269 7.22 -20.27 31.93
N ASN A 270 7.28 -19.90 30.64
CA ASN A 270 8.28 -18.99 30.07
C ASN A 270 7.68 -17.93 29.12
N LYS A 271 6.45 -17.47 29.38
CA LYS A 271 5.72 -16.64 28.40
C LYS A 271 5.62 -15.16 28.77
N ARG A 272 5.68 -14.33 27.72
CA ARG A 272 5.55 -12.86 27.77
C ARG A 272 4.12 -12.51 28.17
N ALA A 273 3.96 -11.70 29.22
CA ALA A 273 2.63 -11.20 29.61
C ALA A 273 2.08 -10.26 28.53
N ILE A 274 0.77 -10.32 28.29
CA ILE A 274 0.08 -9.33 27.45
C ILE A 274 0.22 -7.97 28.15
N GLY A 275 0.74 -6.98 27.44
CA GLY A 275 0.89 -5.62 27.99
C GLY A 275 -0.39 -4.80 27.85
N ALA A 276 -0.28 -3.49 28.06
CA ALA A 276 -1.43 -2.58 27.97
C ALA A 276 -2.01 -2.57 26.55
N LYS A 277 -3.35 -2.57 26.43
CA LYS A 277 -4.01 -2.41 25.12
C LYS A 277 -3.67 -1.03 24.55
N PRO A 278 -3.28 -0.92 23.27
CA PRO A 278 -3.04 0.38 22.65
C PRO A 278 -4.32 1.22 22.64
N VAL A 279 -4.15 2.53 22.77
CA VAL A 279 -5.23 3.51 22.63
C VAL A 279 -5.35 3.90 21.17
N MET A 280 -6.54 3.74 20.60
CA MET A 280 -6.84 4.12 19.22
C MET A 280 -7.51 5.50 19.24
N THR A 281 -6.87 6.50 18.66
CA THR A 281 -7.29 7.93 18.70
C THR A 281 -8.13 8.33 17.49
N LEU A 282 -7.84 7.78 16.32
CA LEU A 282 -8.60 7.98 15.09
C LEU A 282 -9.84 7.08 15.05
N VAL A 283 -10.90 7.52 15.73
CA VAL A 283 -12.20 6.84 15.85
C VAL A 283 -13.33 7.71 15.25
N PRO A 284 -14.56 7.18 15.04
CA PRO A 284 -15.67 7.99 14.57
C PRO A 284 -15.87 9.25 15.42
N GLY A 285 -15.97 10.40 14.76
CA GLY A 285 -16.06 11.72 15.39
C GLY A 285 -14.72 12.47 15.55
N HIS A 286 -13.58 11.82 15.29
CA HIS A 286 -12.30 12.51 15.16
C HIS A 286 -12.31 13.46 13.94
N PRO A 287 -11.69 14.66 13.97
CA PRO A 287 -11.74 15.62 12.86
C PRO A 287 -11.22 15.08 11.52
N LEU A 288 -10.22 14.18 11.56
CA LEU A 288 -9.70 13.51 10.37
C LEU A 288 -10.50 12.26 9.97
N ALA A 289 -11.32 11.69 10.86
CA ALA A 289 -11.95 10.42 10.60
C ALA A 289 -13.04 10.52 9.52
N VAL A 290 -12.88 9.76 8.45
CA VAL A 290 -13.92 9.52 7.45
C VAL A 290 -14.17 8.03 7.31
N GLU A 291 -15.44 7.65 7.21
CA GLU A 291 -15.82 6.27 6.91
C GLU A 291 -15.96 6.12 5.40
N LYS A 292 -15.13 5.26 4.82
CA LYS A 292 -15.20 4.84 3.42
C LYS A 292 -15.47 3.34 3.40
N ASP A 293 -16.25 2.87 2.42
CA ASP A 293 -16.40 1.44 2.21
C ASP A 293 -15.09 0.87 1.68
N ILE A 294 -14.45 0.06 2.51
CA ILE A 294 -13.13 -0.52 2.26
C ILE A 294 -13.20 -2.03 2.08
N ASN A 295 -14.40 -2.56 1.86
CA ASN A 295 -14.63 -3.97 1.59
C ASN A 295 -14.38 -4.27 0.11
N ARG A 296 -13.12 -4.08 -0.32
CA ARG A 296 -12.64 -4.56 -1.63
C ARG A 296 -11.59 -5.64 -1.45
N GLY A 297 -11.54 -6.57 -2.40
CA GLY A 297 -10.41 -7.49 -2.54
C GLY A 297 -9.17 -6.75 -3.06
N GLY A 298 -8.01 -7.37 -2.86
CA GLY A 298 -6.74 -6.95 -3.46
C GLY A 298 -6.23 -8.03 -4.41
N GLU A 299 -5.70 -7.63 -5.56
CA GLU A 299 -4.95 -8.52 -6.45
C GLU A 299 -3.48 -8.54 -6.03
N VAL A 300 -2.84 -9.71 -6.09
CA VAL A 300 -1.44 -9.86 -5.66
C VAL A 300 -0.50 -9.55 -6.82
N THR A 301 0.32 -8.53 -6.66
CA THR A 301 1.36 -8.14 -7.61
C THR A 301 2.66 -8.85 -7.29
N VAL A 302 3.22 -9.59 -8.26
CA VAL A 302 4.55 -10.21 -8.13
C VAL A 302 5.55 -9.35 -8.87
N TYR A 303 6.63 -8.98 -8.20
CA TYR A 303 7.64 -8.11 -8.76
C TYR A 303 8.93 -8.86 -9.05
N ASP A 304 9.43 -8.69 -10.26
CA ASP A 304 10.75 -9.13 -10.67
C ASP A 304 11.73 -7.95 -10.72
N ASN A 305 13.03 -8.25 -10.61
CA ASN A 305 14.11 -7.27 -10.79
C ASN A 305 14.05 -6.05 -9.84
N ILE A 306 13.51 -6.22 -8.63
CA ILE A 306 13.61 -5.18 -7.59
C ILE A 306 15.08 -5.07 -7.15
N ILE A 307 15.65 -3.90 -7.37
CA ILE A 307 16.97 -3.54 -6.86
C ILE A 307 16.77 -2.60 -5.68
N SER A 308 17.08 -3.09 -4.48
CA SER A 308 17.14 -2.27 -3.27
C SER A 308 18.37 -1.37 -3.30
N ASN A 309 18.29 -0.22 -2.63
CA ASN A 309 19.42 0.69 -2.48
C ASN A 309 20.00 0.53 -1.08
N GLU A 310 20.95 -0.40 -0.91
CA GLU A 310 21.52 -0.75 0.40
C GLU A 310 22.09 0.46 1.16
N ALA A 311 22.67 1.43 0.44
CA ALA A 311 23.20 2.64 1.06
C ALA A 311 22.08 3.51 1.62
N ALA A 312 20.99 3.67 0.87
CA ALA A 312 19.82 4.41 1.35
C ALA A 312 19.06 3.65 2.45
N ASP A 313 19.04 2.32 2.41
CA ASP A 313 18.47 1.46 3.45
C ASP A 313 19.23 1.63 4.78
N ALA A 314 20.56 1.71 4.73
CA ALA A 314 21.39 2.00 5.90
C ALA A 314 21.13 3.42 6.44
N GLU A 315 21.06 4.41 5.54
CA GLU A 315 20.77 5.79 5.90
C GLU A 315 19.37 5.94 6.54
N ALA A 316 18.38 5.18 6.07
CA ALA A 316 17.04 5.13 6.65
C ALA A 316 17.06 4.71 8.13
N ALA A 317 17.86 3.69 8.47
CA ALA A 317 18.00 3.25 9.86
C ALA A 317 18.63 4.34 10.74
N GLU A 318 19.65 5.05 10.23
CA GLU A 318 20.31 6.15 10.93
C GLU A 318 19.37 7.34 11.16
N LYS A 319 18.64 7.77 10.11
CA LYS A 319 17.61 8.82 10.19
C LYS A 319 16.56 8.50 11.25
N GLN A 320 16.03 7.28 11.20
CA GLN A 320 15.00 6.87 12.14
C GLN A 320 15.49 6.86 13.60
N ALA A 321 16.73 6.41 13.83
CA ALA A 321 17.35 6.44 15.15
C ALA A 321 17.53 7.89 15.64
N ALA A 322 17.96 8.80 14.76
CA ALA A 322 18.16 10.21 15.07
C ALA A 322 16.83 10.91 15.41
N TRP A 323 15.79 10.74 14.60
CA TRP A 323 14.47 11.33 14.85
C TRP A 323 13.85 10.85 16.17
N ASN A 324 13.93 9.55 16.44
CA ASN A 324 13.49 8.99 17.72
C ASN A 324 14.29 9.55 18.91
N ALA A 325 15.59 9.80 18.76
CA ALA A 325 16.41 10.41 19.81
C ALA A 325 15.97 11.86 20.10
N VAL A 326 15.73 12.66 19.06
CA VAL A 326 15.23 14.04 19.21
C VAL A 326 13.87 14.06 19.92
N ALA A 327 12.95 13.18 19.54
CA ALA A 327 11.64 13.08 20.16
C ALA A 327 11.72 12.73 21.65
N ARG A 328 12.56 11.75 22.03
CA ARG A 328 12.82 11.41 23.44
C ARG A 328 13.35 12.60 24.23
N HIS A 329 14.29 13.36 23.67
CA HIS A 329 14.83 14.56 24.33
C HIS A 329 13.76 15.64 24.53
N ARG A 330 12.85 15.84 23.56
CA ARG A 330 11.73 16.78 23.69
C ARG A 330 10.77 16.35 24.82
N ALA A 331 10.42 15.07 24.89
CA ALA A 331 9.53 14.54 25.93
C ALA A 331 10.07 14.73 27.36
N VAL A 332 11.38 14.55 27.56
CA VAL A 332 12.03 14.80 28.86
C VAL A 332 11.98 16.27 29.26
N ARG A 333 12.14 17.21 28.31
CA ARG A 333 12.07 18.65 28.62
C ARG A 333 10.66 19.13 28.97
N LEU A 334 9.62 18.52 28.39
CA LEU A 334 8.22 18.89 28.66
C LEU A 334 7.70 18.33 29.99
N SER A 335 8.43 17.42 30.63
CA SER A 335 8.07 16.78 31.90
C SER A 335 8.79 17.37 33.12
N ILE A 336 9.61 18.40 32.91
CA ILE A 336 10.29 19.20 33.94
C ILE A 336 9.61 20.57 34.01
#